data_AF-A0A2D6WPU5-F1
#
_entry.id   AF-A0A2D6WPU5-F1
#
_cell.length_a   1.000
_cell.length_b   1.000
_cell.length_c   1.000
_cell.angle_alpha   90.00
_cell.angle_beta   90.00
_cell.angle_gamma   90.00
#
_symmetry.space_group_name_H-M   'P 1'
#
loop_
_entity.id
_entity.type
_entity.pdbx_description
1 polymer ?
#
loop_
_entity_poly.entity_id
_entity_poly.type
_entity_poly.pdbx_seq_one_letter_code
_entity_poly.pdbx_strand_id
1 'polypeptide(L)'
;MEPETTKNIAYAVMGLSLLAMVWFISQRAMKNRSNMLESSGPKIAGQDEMEGGARNPQQFDEPDEDALDEMAKLLGEDEDSGDES
;
A
#
# COMPACT_ATOMS: atom_id res chain seq x y z
N MET A 1 1.32 -50.44 35.26
CA MET A 1 1.24 -49.08 35.85
C MET A 1 -0.04 -48.98 36.66
N GLU A 2 0.02 -48.37 37.84
CA GLU A 2 -1.17 -47.97 38.59
C GLU A 2 -2.04 -47.01 37.73
N PRO A 3 -3.38 -47.15 37.74
CA PRO A 3 -4.27 -46.39 36.86
C PRO A 3 -4.18 -44.87 37.08
N GLU A 4 -3.94 -44.44 38.32
CA GLU A 4 -3.74 -43.03 38.67
C GLU A 4 -2.43 -42.47 38.10
N THR A 5 -1.35 -43.25 38.10
CA THR A 5 -0.07 -42.86 37.49
C THR A 5 -0.23 -42.64 35.98
N THR A 6 -0.98 -43.52 35.31
CA THR A 6 -1.25 -43.38 33.86
C THR A 6 -2.07 -42.13 33.55
N LYS A 7 -3.10 -41.82 34.34
CA LYS A 7 -3.91 -40.60 34.18
C LYS A 7 -3.06 -39.33 34.37
N ASN A 8 -2.24 -39.30 35.41
CA ASN A 8 -1.38 -38.15 35.70
C ASN A 8 -0.36 -37.90 34.59
N ILE A 9 0.23 -38.96 34.04
CA ILE A 9 1.13 -38.86 32.88
C ILE A 9 0.37 -38.34 31.66
N ALA A 10 -0.84 -38.86 31.39
CA ALA A 10 -1.65 -38.42 30.27
C ALA A 10 -1.99 -36.93 30.37
N TYR A 11 -2.40 -36.44 31.54
CA TYR A 11 -2.68 -35.01 31.75
C TYR A 11 -1.43 -34.14 31.66
N ALA A 12 -0.28 -34.62 32.15
CA ALA A 12 0.98 -33.90 32.02
C ALA A 12 1.39 -33.74 30.54
N VAL A 13 1.31 -34.82 29.76
CA VAL A 13 1.58 -34.80 28.32
C VAL A 13 0.60 -33.88 27.59
N MET A 14 -0.68 -33.95 27.94
CA MET A 14 -1.71 -33.09 27.34
C MET A 14 -1.44 -31.61 27.64
N GLY A 15 -1.13 -31.27 28.88
CA GLY A 15 -0.77 -29.91 29.29
C GLY A 15 0.48 -29.38 28.59
N LEU A 16 1.54 -30.19 28.50
CA LEU A 16 2.76 -29.83 27.76
C LEU A 16 2.49 -29.63 26.27
N SER A 17 1.65 -30.47 25.66
CA SER A 17 1.28 -30.35 24.25
C SER A 17 0.51 -29.06 23.97
N LEU A 18 -0.37 -28.65 24.89
CA LEU A 18 -1.12 -27.41 24.79
C LEU A 18 -0.17 -26.20 24.86
N LEU A 19 0.77 -26.20 25.81
CA LEU A 19 1.76 -25.12 25.95
C LEU A 19 2.64 -25.01 24.70
N ALA A 20 3.10 -26.14 24.16
CA ALA A 20 3.88 -26.17 22.93
C ALA A 20 3.10 -25.60 21.74
N MET A 21 1.80 -25.94 21.62
CA MET A 21 0.94 -25.45 20.55
C MET A 21 0.70 -23.93 20.67
N VAL A 22 0.42 -23.43 21.88
CA VAL A 22 0.27 -21.99 22.14
C VAL A 22 1.53 -21.24 21.74
N TRP A 23 2.70 -21.71 22.18
CA TRP A 23 3.99 -21.09 21.83
C TRP A 23 4.22 -21.07 20.32
N PHE A 24 3.97 -22.19 19.63
CA PHE A 24 4.15 -22.30 18.18
C PHE A 24 3.23 -21.35 17.40
N ILE A 25 1.95 -21.28 17.77
CA ILE A 25 0.98 -20.38 17.15
C ILE A 25 1.35 -18.93 17.41
N SER A 26 1.69 -18.55 18.65
CA SER A 26 2.11 -17.19 18.98
C SER A 26 3.34 -16.76 18.18
N GLN A 27 4.34 -17.64 18.03
CA GLN A 27 5.53 -17.34 17.24
C GLN A 27 5.22 -17.13 15.75
N ARG A 28 4.31 -17.94 15.20
CA ARG A 28 3.87 -17.82 13.80
C ARG A 28 2.98 -16.59 13.58
N ALA A 29 2.11 -16.27 14.53
CA ALA A 29 1.24 -15.09 14.50
C ALA A 29 2.05 -13.80 14.52
N MET A 30 3.11 -13.71 15.35
CA MET A 30 4.00 -12.55 15.35
C MET A 30 4.71 -12.35 14.01
N LYS A 31 5.22 -13.42 13.40
CA LYS A 31 5.87 -13.36 12.07
C LYS A 31 4.88 -13.00 10.95
N ASN A 32 3.64 -13.48 11.02
CA ASN A 32 2.63 -13.10 10.03
C ASN A 32 2.24 -11.62 10.21
N ARG A 33 2.08 -11.16 11.45
CA ARG A 33 1.78 -9.76 11.76
C ARG A 33 2.87 -8.80 11.29
N SER A 34 4.15 -9.14 11.42
CA SER A 34 5.24 -8.29 10.90
C SER A 34 5.16 -8.14 9.39
N ASN A 35 4.97 -9.25 8.67
CA ASN A 35 4.88 -9.23 7.20
C ASN A 35 3.64 -8.50 6.72
N MET A 36 2.51 -8.65 7.44
CA MET A 36 1.30 -7.90 7.15
C MET A 36 1.53 -6.40 7.39
N LEU A 37 2.11 -6.00 8.51
CA LEU A 37 2.42 -4.59 8.80
C LEU A 37 3.41 -3.99 7.79
N GLU A 38 4.37 -4.76 7.30
CA GLU A 38 5.28 -4.35 6.23
C GLU A 38 4.52 -4.14 4.90
N SER A 39 3.63 -5.06 4.54
CA SER A 39 2.82 -4.96 3.31
C SER A 39 1.68 -3.93 3.38
N SER A 40 1.21 -3.59 4.59
CA SER A 40 0.10 -2.65 4.85
C SER A 40 0.59 -1.32 5.42
N GLY A 41 1.90 -1.10 5.44
CA GLY A 41 2.48 0.19 5.72
C GLY A 41 1.97 1.24 4.74
N PRO A 42 1.91 2.53 5.14
CA PRO A 42 1.50 3.60 4.24
C PRO A 42 2.46 3.61 3.05
N LYS A 43 1.93 3.48 1.83
CA LYS A 43 2.73 3.58 0.61
C LYS A 43 3.33 4.99 0.55
N ILE A 44 4.64 5.08 0.73
CA ILE A 44 5.37 6.35 0.63
C ILE A 44 5.64 6.60 -0.86
N ALA A 45 5.29 7.80 -1.34
CA ALA A 45 5.53 8.21 -2.72
C ALA A 45 7.02 8.02 -3.09
N GLY A 46 7.29 7.39 -4.23
CA GLY A 46 8.65 7.06 -4.70
C GLY A 46 9.23 5.72 -4.21
N GLN A 47 8.50 4.95 -3.40
CA GLN A 47 8.87 3.56 -3.05
C GLN A 47 8.17 2.51 -3.93
N ASP A 48 7.21 2.94 -4.75
CA ASP A 48 6.61 2.12 -5.80
C ASP A 48 7.52 2.15 -7.03
N GLU A 49 7.65 1.01 -7.72
CA GLU A 49 8.44 0.89 -8.95
C GLU A 49 7.79 1.63 -10.13
N MET A 50 6.53 2.05 -9.98
CA MET A 50 5.94 3.08 -10.84
C MET A 50 6.61 4.43 -10.57
N GLU A 51 7.63 4.71 -11.36
CA GLU A 51 8.21 6.04 -11.57
C GLU A 51 7.05 7.03 -11.74
N GLY A 52 6.87 7.92 -10.77
CA GLY A 52 5.75 8.88 -10.73
C GLY A 52 5.77 9.94 -11.83
N GLY A 53 6.53 9.71 -12.89
CA GLY A 53 6.57 10.54 -14.08
C GLY A 53 5.33 10.34 -14.95
N ALA A 54 5.02 11.36 -15.74
CA ALA A 54 4.04 11.21 -16.80
C ALA A 54 4.52 10.16 -17.81
N ARG A 55 3.62 9.29 -18.26
CA ARG A 55 3.93 8.27 -19.30
C ARG A 55 4.47 8.87 -20.60
N ASN A 56 4.11 10.12 -20.88
CA ASN A 56 4.58 10.87 -22.03
C ASN A 56 5.00 12.27 -21.54
N PRO A 57 6.22 12.44 -21.00
CA PRO A 57 6.64 13.74 -20.48
C PRO A 57 6.73 14.80 -21.58
N GLN A 58 6.88 14.41 -22.85
CA GLN A 58 6.93 15.33 -24.00
C GLN A 58 5.61 16.05 -24.27
N GLN A 59 4.48 15.55 -23.74
CA GLN A 59 3.18 16.24 -23.87
C GLN A 59 3.15 17.59 -23.13
N PHE A 60 4.15 17.85 -22.27
CA PHE A 60 4.30 19.10 -21.55
C PHE A 60 5.35 20.03 -22.20
N ASP A 61 6.02 19.59 -23.29
CA ASP A 61 7.02 20.41 -23.98
C ASP A 61 6.36 21.51 -24.82
N GLU A 62 5.15 21.26 -25.35
CA GLU A 62 4.37 22.22 -26.12
C GLU A 62 2.89 22.16 -25.70
N PRO A 63 2.21 23.30 -25.48
CA PRO A 63 0.78 23.33 -25.16
C PRO A 63 -0.05 22.82 -26.34
N ASP A 64 -1.19 22.20 -26.03
CA ASP A 64 -2.17 21.82 -27.04
C ASP A 64 -3.05 23.02 -27.46
N GLU A 65 -3.81 22.85 -28.54
CA GLU A 65 -4.70 23.89 -29.09
C GLU A 65 -5.72 24.39 -28.05
N ASP A 66 -6.22 23.50 -27.19
CA ASP A 66 -7.17 23.84 -26.14
C ASP A 66 -6.49 24.71 -25.05
N ALA A 67 -5.25 24.41 -24.66
CA ALA A 67 -4.48 25.26 -23.76
C ALA A 67 -4.12 26.61 -24.41
N LEU A 68 -3.84 26.62 -25.72
CA LEU A 68 -3.57 27.86 -26.46
C LEU A 68 -4.80 28.78 -26.51
N ASP A 69 -5.99 28.24 -26.76
CA ASP A 69 -7.26 28.98 -26.72
C ASP A 69 -7.53 29.57 -25.33
N GLU A 70 -7.27 28.79 -24.27
CA GLU A 70 -7.39 29.29 -22.90
C GLU A 70 -6.39 30.42 -22.61
N MET A 71 -5.17 30.35 -23.14
CA MET A 71 -4.18 31.43 -23.00
C MET A 71 -4.58 32.68 -23.79
N ALA A 72 -5.12 32.54 -25.00
CA ALA A 72 -5.61 33.66 -25.82
C ALA A 72 -6.74 34.42 -25.10
N LYS A 73 -7.67 33.66 -24.50
CA LYS A 73 -8.74 34.20 -23.67
C LYS A 73 -8.23 34.91 -22.41
N LEU A 74 -7.22 34.35 -21.73
CA LEU A 74 -6.58 34.99 -20.58
C LEU A 74 -5.84 36.28 -20.96
N LEU A 75 -5.31 36.33 -22.18
CA LEU A 75 -4.59 37.48 -22.71
C LEU A 75 -5.53 38.57 -23.28
N GLY A 76 -6.82 38.26 -23.40
CA GLY A 76 -7.84 39.19 -23.91
C GLY A 76 -7.81 39.37 -25.43
N GLU A 77 -7.10 38.51 -26.16
CA GLU A 77 -6.96 38.62 -27.63
C GLU A 77 -8.28 38.34 -28.37
N ASP A 78 -9.20 37.59 -27.74
CA ASP A 78 -10.56 37.38 -28.23
C ASP A 78 -11.46 38.63 -28.12
N GLU A 79 -11.11 39.59 -27.24
CA GLU A 79 -11.86 40.83 -27.04
C GLU A 79 -11.36 41.96 -27.96
N ASP A 80 -10.08 41.93 -28.38
CA ASP A 80 -9.43 43.01 -29.15
C ASP A 80 -9.57 42.83 -30.68
N SER A 81 -9.84 41.61 -31.16
CA SER A 81 -10.02 41.32 -32.60
C SER A 81 -11.38 41.74 -33.18
N GLY A 82 -12.23 42.39 -32.37
CA GLY A 82 -13.57 42.87 -32.73
C GLY A 82 -13.73 44.38 -32.92
N ASP A 83 -12.70 45.20 -32.70
CA ASP A 83 -12.79 46.69 -32.76
C ASP A 83 -11.67 47.35 -33.57
N GLU A 84 -11.25 46.74 -34.70
CA GLU A 84 -10.51 47.46 -35.74
C GLU A 84 -11.31 47.45 -37.06
N SER A 85 -12.08 48.52 -37.31
CA SER A 85 -12.75 48.85 -38.58
C SER A 85 -12.80 50.35 -38.80
#